data_AF-A0A6J7CET0-F1
#
_entry.id   AF-A0A6J7CET0-F1
#
_cell.length_a   1.000
_cell.length_b   1.000
_cell.length_c   1.000
_cell.angle_alpha   90.00
_cell.angle_beta   90.00
_cell.angle_gamma   90.00
#
_symmetry.space_group_name_H-M   'P 1'
#
loop_
_entity.id
_entity.type
_entity.pdbx_description
1 polymer ?
#
loop_
_entity_poly.entity_id
_entity_poly.type
_entity_poly.pdbx_seq_one_letter_code
_entity_poly.pdbx_strand_id
1 'polypeptide(L)'
;MKYKSVKGLLTNDESLIPVTFIDKLEDILHGFLGIILFVISVLAAGYSLQRLIETRPFFPIGMIQGINDILFVVIILEIMRTVIVRFTDGIFQLDNFLIIGVIAAVRHILTVGASLTMEKRRQLSISTAL
;
A
#
# COMPACT_ATOMS: atom_id res chain seq x y z
N MET A 1 58.80 -23.84 -8.65
CA MET A 1 57.45 -23.62 -9.22
C MET A 1 56.65 -22.73 -8.27
N LYS A 2 56.25 -21.54 -8.73
CA LYS A 2 55.71 -20.44 -7.90
C LYS A 2 54.29 -20.12 -8.35
N TYR A 3 53.30 -20.82 -7.80
CA TYR A 3 51.87 -20.53 -8.03
C TYR A 3 51.30 -19.78 -6.83
N LYS A 4 51.58 -18.47 -6.78
CA LYS A 4 50.98 -17.53 -5.80
C LYS A 4 50.61 -16.25 -6.54
N SER A 5 49.66 -16.29 -7.48
CA SER A 5 49.36 -15.09 -8.28
C SER A 5 48.03 -15.03 -9.05
N VAL A 6 46.93 -15.65 -8.60
CA VAL A 6 45.63 -15.41 -9.30
C VAL A 6 44.38 -15.28 -8.41
N LYS A 7 44.43 -15.64 -7.11
CA LYS A 7 43.25 -15.50 -6.24
C LYS A 7 43.01 -14.10 -5.67
N GLY A 8 43.93 -13.16 -5.85
CA GLY A 8 43.83 -11.80 -5.33
C GLY A 8 43.27 -10.75 -6.30
N LEU A 9 42.79 -11.17 -7.48
CA LEU A 9 42.38 -10.23 -8.55
C LEU A 9 40.88 -10.28 -8.90
N LEU A 10 40.08 -11.09 -8.21
CA LEU A 10 38.64 -11.25 -8.46
C LEU A 10 37.78 -10.98 -7.22
N THR A 11 38.21 -10.04 -6.38
CA THR A 11 37.43 -9.51 -5.26
C THR A 11 37.52 -7.99 -5.34
N ASN A 12 36.97 -7.44 -6.42
CA ASN A 12 36.87 -5.99 -6.63
C ASN A 12 35.49 -5.58 -7.16
N ASP A 13 34.48 -6.43 -6.91
CA ASP A 13 33.07 -6.06 -6.95
C ASP A 13 32.50 -6.05 -5.52
N GLU A 14 33.31 -5.59 -4.54
CA GLU A 14 32.76 -5.14 -3.27
C GLU A 14 31.96 -3.88 -3.57
N SER A 15 30.64 -4.04 -3.60
CA SER A 15 29.62 -3.00 -3.46
C SER A 15 30.18 -1.70 -2.87
N LEU A 16 30.47 -0.72 -3.74
CA LEU A 16 31.04 0.59 -3.39
C LEU A 16 30.09 1.47 -2.56
N ILE A 17 28.95 0.91 -2.12
CA ILE A 17 28.01 1.58 -1.24
C ILE A 17 28.22 1.00 0.16
N PRO A 18 28.74 1.79 1.12
CA PRO A 18 28.86 1.35 2.51
C PRO A 18 27.48 0.94 3.03
N VAL A 19 27.33 -0.31 3.45
CA VAL A 19 26.08 -0.89 3.97
C VAL A 19 25.44 -0.04 5.08
N THR A 20 26.28 0.62 5.88
CA THR A 20 25.86 1.54 6.95
C THR A 20 25.13 2.80 6.45
N PHE A 21 25.37 3.23 5.21
CA PHE A 21 24.62 4.33 4.60
C PHE A 21 23.24 3.88 4.13
N ILE A 22 23.12 2.65 3.63
CA ILE A 22 21.84 2.08 3.20
C ILE A 22 20.94 1.90 4.42
N ASP A 23 21.45 1.33 5.52
CA ASP A 23 20.67 1.10 6.73
C ASP A 23 20.17 2.42 7.35
N LYS A 24 21.04 3.43 7.47
CA LYS A 24 20.64 4.76 7.98
C LYS A 24 19.64 5.47 7.08
N LEU A 25 19.78 5.32 5.77
CA LEU A 25 18.85 5.90 4.80
C LEU A 25 17.48 5.18 4.88
N GLU A 26 17.48 3.86 5.02
CA GLU A 26 16.27 3.06 5.21
C GLU A 26 15.50 3.50 6.47
N ASP A 27 16.19 3.64 7.60
CA ASP A 27 15.59 4.08 8.86
C ASP A 27 14.98 5.48 8.75
N ILE A 28 15.69 6.44 8.13
CA ILE A 28 15.18 7.80 7.92
C ILE A 28 13.93 7.78 7.03
N LEU A 29 13.98 7.04 5.92
CA LEU A 29 12.87 6.96 4.96
C LEU A 29 11.64 6.33 5.60
N HIS A 30 11.79 5.22 6.33
CA HIS A 30 10.67 4.56 6.98
C HIS A 30 10.04 5.43 8.07
N GLY A 31 10.85 6.19 8.82
CA GLY A 31 10.37 7.04 9.91
C GLY A 31 9.55 8.20 9.36
N PHE A 32 10.07 8.81 8.29
CA PHE A 32 9.36 9.83 7.53
C PHE A 32 8.07 9.29 6.90
N LEU A 33 8.13 8.09 6.30
CA LEU A 33 6.97 7.43 5.68
C LEU A 33 5.89 7.13 6.71
N GLY A 34 6.27 6.65 7.91
CA GLY A 34 5.33 6.38 9.00
C GLY A 34 4.57 7.62 9.46
N ILE A 35 5.27 8.76 9.60
CA ILE A 35 4.63 10.04 9.95
C ILE A 35 3.65 10.48 8.86
N ILE A 36 4.05 10.41 7.59
CA ILE A 36 3.18 10.76 6.47
C ILE A 36 1.93 9.87 6.44
N LEU A 37 2.12 8.55 6.55
CA LEU A 37 1.02 7.59 6.54
C LEU A 37 0.05 7.83 7.69
N PHE A 38 0.57 8.16 8.88
CA PHE A 38 -0.26 8.49 10.03
C PHE A 38 -1.13 9.72 9.77
N VAL A 39 -0.53 10.82 9.27
CA VAL A 39 -1.28 12.05 8.94
C VAL A 39 -2.33 11.79 7.87
N ILE A 40 -1.97 11.10 6.78
CA ILE A 40 -2.91 10.78 5.71
C ILE A 40 -4.03 9.88 6.21
N SER A 41 -3.73 8.91 7.08
CA SER A 41 -4.74 8.01 7.66
C SER A 41 -5.80 8.79 8.43
N VAL A 42 -5.37 9.70 9.32
CA VAL A 42 -6.28 10.52 10.13
C VAL A 42 -7.14 11.43 9.24
N LEU A 43 -6.53 12.09 8.25
CA LEU A 43 -7.25 12.95 7.31
C LEU A 43 -8.25 12.16 6.45
N ALA A 44 -7.84 11.01 5.91
CA ALA A 44 -8.69 10.16 5.09
C ALA A 44 -9.87 9.60 5.91
N ALA A 45 -9.63 9.19 7.15
CA ALA A 45 -10.68 8.73 8.06
C ALA A 45 -11.70 9.84 8.36
N GLY A 46 -11.22 11.05 8.67
CA GLY A 46 -12.08 12.20 8.92
C GLY A 46 -12.92 12.58 7.71
N TYR A 47 -12.31 12.62 6.52
CA TYR A 47 -13.00 12.97 5.28
C TYR A 47 -14.00 11.89 4.83
N SER A 48 -13.65 10.61 5.01
CA SER A 48 -14.55 9.48 4.76
C SER A 48 -15.79 9.56 5.65
N LEU A 49 -15.61 9.88 6.94
CA LEU A 49 -16.72 10.01 7.88
C LEU A 49 -17.64 11.19 7.53
N GLN A 50 -17.07 12.36 7.22
CA GLN A 50 -17.86 13.52 6.76
C GLN A 50 -18.66 13.19 5.51
N ARG A 51 -18.02 12.58 4.50
CA ARG A 51 -18.68 12.16 3.27
C ARG A 51 -19.82 11.19 3.54
N LEU A 52 -19.63 10.22 4.43
CA LEU A 52 -20.65 9.21 4.74
C LEU A 52 -21.92 9.83 5.33
N ILE A 53 -21.77 10.90 6.12
CA ILE A 53 -22.88 11.60 6.78
C ILE A 53 -23.60 12.57 5.82
N GLU A 54 -22.86 13.26 4.96
CA GLU A 54 -23.41 14.28 4.04
C GLU A 54 -23.99 13.67 2.74
N THR A 55 -23.60 12.46 2.36
CA THR A 55 -24.00 11.88 1.07
C THR A 55 -25.50 11.52 1.02
N ARG A 56 -26.22 12.18 0.11
CA ARG A 56 -27.63 11.89 -0.26
C ARG A 56 -27.73 11.82 -1.79
N PRO A 57 -28.33 10.77 -2.40
CA PRO A 57 -28.88 9.55 -1.82
C PRO A 57 -27.79 8.51 -1.46
N PHE A 58 -27.93 7.89 -0.28
CA PHE A 58 -26.96 6.92 0.24
C PHE A 58 -26.88 5.63 -0.60
N PHE A 59 -27.96 5.22 -1.25
CA PHE A 59 -28.01 3.97 -2.00
C PHE A 59 -28.32 4.22 -3.49
N PRO A 60 -27.67 3.53 -4.44
CA PRO A 60 -26.58 2.53 -4.29
C PRO A 60 -25.16 3.12 -4.37
N ILE A 61 -25.03 4.33 -4.94
CA ILE A 61 -23.74 4.95 -5.27
C ILE A 61 -22.99 5.35 -3.98
N GLY A 62 -23.67 6.01 -3.03
CA GLY A 62 -23.07 6.43 -1.77
C GLY A 62 -22.53 5.26 -0.93
N MET A 63 -23.21 4.12 -0.94
CA MET A 63 -22.78 2.91 -0.21
C MET A 63 -21.48 2.33 -0.78
N ILE A 64 -21.37 2.22 -2.10
CA ILE A 64 -20.16 1.68 -2.74
C ILE A 64 -18.98 2.64 -2.56
N GLN A 65 -19.25 3.93 -2.63
CA GLN A 65 -18.26 4.97 -2.37
C GLN A 65 -17.79 4.95 -0.90
N GLY A 66 -18.71 4.82 0.05
CA GLY A 66 -18.39 4.69 1.48
C GLY A 66 -17.57 3.45 1.81
N ILE A 67 -17.90 2.29 1.20
CA ILE A 67 -17.10 1.07 1.35
C ILE A 67 -15.69 1.29 0.81
N ASN A 68 -15.55 1.88 -0.38
CA ASN A 68 -14.24 2.14 -0.98
C ASN A 68 -13.39 3.08 -0.11
N ASP A 69 -13.99 4.14 0.44
CA ASP A 69 -13.30 5.09 1.32
C ASP A 69 -12.85 4.42 2.63
N ILE A 70 -13.68 3.58 3.25
CA ILE A 70 -13.30 2.83 4.47
C ILE A 70 -12.20 1.82 4.16
N LEU A 71 -12.31 1.07 3.05
CA LEU A 71 -11.27 0.13 2.63
C LEU A 71 -9.93 0.87 2.43
N PHE A 72 -9.95 2.04 1.82
CA PHE A 72 -8.76 2.86 1.64
C PHE A 72 -8.09 3.22 2.98
N VAL A 73 -8.87 3.63 3.98
CA VAL A 73 -8.38 3.94 5.34
C VAL A 73 -7.77 2.70 6.01
N VAL A 74 -8.48 1.56 5.97
CA VAL A 74 -8.00 0.30 6.55
C VAL A 74 -6.66 -0.10 5.95
N ILE A 75 -6.48 0.09 4.64
CA ILE A 75 -5.23 -0.22 3.96
C ILE A 75 -4.10 0.66 4.45
N ILE A 76 -4.31 1.97 4.60
CA ILE A 76 -3.29 2.87 5.15
C ILE A 76 -2.89 2.43 6.56
N LEU A 77 -3.86 2.02 7.39
CA LEU A 77 -3.59 1.49 8.73
C LEU A 77 -2.78 0.18 8.70
N GLU A 78 -3.05 -0.69 7.72
CA GLU A 78 -2.31 -1.93 7.52
C GLU A 78 -0.86 -1.66 7.07
N ILE A 79 -0.65 -0.71 6.15
CA ILE A 79 0.72 -0.26 5.79
C ILE A 79 1.42 0.31 7.02
N MET A 80 0.76 1.13 7.81
CA MET A 80 1.34 1.68 9.03
C MET A 80 1.79 0.58 10.00
N ARG A 81 0.99 -0.48 10.18
CA ARG A 81 1.39 -1.65 10.98
C ARG A 81 2.65 -2.32 10.41
N THR A 82 2.74 -2.51 9.10
CA THR A 82 3.94 -3.09 8.47
C THR A 82 5.18 -2.21 8.65
N VAL A 83 5.04 -0.89 8.56
CA VAL A 83 6.15 0.06 8.78
C VAL A 83 6.66 -0.01 10.22
N ILE A 84 5.76 -0.14 11.20
CA ILE A 84 6.15 -0.27 12.62
C ILE A 84 6.88 -1.59 12.87
N VAL A 85 6.35 -2.71 12.35
CA VAL A 85 6.98 -4.03 12.47
C VAL A 85 8.34 -4.09 11.77
N ARG A 86 8.46 -3.38 10.63
CA ARG A 86 9.72 -3.25 9.90
C ARG A 86 10.82 -2.62 10.75
N PHE A 87 10.47 -1.58 11.51
CA PHE A 87 11.38 -0.89 12.41
C PHE A 87 11.85 -1.76 13.59
N THR A 88 11.02 -2.69 14.07
CA THR A 88 11.41 -3.56 15.18
C THR A 88 12.26 -4.75 14.74
N ASP A 89 12.07 -5.26 13.52
CA ASP A 89 12.66 -6.54 13.11
C ASP A 89 13.88 -6.42 12.17
N GLY A 90 14.16 -5.25 11.58
CA GLY A 90 15.43 -4.89 10.93
C GLY A 90 15.90 -5.69 9.68
N ILE A 91 15.23 -6.79 9.31
CA ILE A 91 15.65 -7.67 8.19
C ILE A 91 14.60 -7.64 7.08
N PHE A 92 15.00 -7.48 5.80
CA PHE A 92 14.15 -7.58 4.58
C PHE A 92 13.29 -8.85 4.51
N GLN A 93 12.14 -8.83 5.19
CA GLN A 93 11.12 -9.87 5.08
C GLN A 93 10.28 -9.57 3.84
N LEU A 94 10.51 -10.31 2.75
CA LEU A 94 9.65 -10.31 1.57
C LEU A 94 8.17 -10.53 1.93
N ASP A 95 7.90 -11.19 3.06
CA ASP A 95 6.55 -11.43 3.58
C ASP A 95 5.79 -10.12 3.85
N ASN A 96 6.44 -9.10 4.41
CA ASN A 96 5.81 -7.81 4.65
C ASN A 96 5.49 -7.08 3.34
N PHE A 97 6.34 -7.21 2.32
CA PHE A 97 6.08 -6.66 0.98
C PHE A 97 4.94 -7.40 0.27
N LEU A 98 4.90 -8.74 0.41
CA LEU A 98 3.86 -9.58 -0.19
C LEU A 98 2.48 -9.29 0.41
N ILE A 99 2.38 -9.10 1.73
CA ILE A 99 1.14 -8.73 2.41
C ILE A 99 0.60 -7.41 1.83
N ILE A 100 1.45 -6.38 1.72
CA ILE A 100 1.09 -5.08 1.14
C ILE A 100 0.64 -5.21 -0.32
N GLY A 101 1.35 -6.02 -1.13
CA GLY A 101 1.02 -6.27 -2.52
C GLY A 101 -0.33 -6.96 -2.71
N VAL A 102 -0.64 -7.96 -1.87
CA VAL A 102 -1.93 -8.65 -1.87
C VAL A 102 -3.06 -7.68 -1.48
N ILE A 103 -2.87 -6.89 -0.42
CA ILE A 103 -3.87 -5.90 0.02
C ILE A 103 -4.17 -4.89 -1.10
N ALA A 104 -3.13 -4.38 -1.77
CA ALA A 104 -3.29 -3.44 -2.88
C ALA A 104 -4.05 -4.05 -4.08
N ALA A 105 -3.74 -5.30 -4.43
CA ALA A 105 -4.41 -6.04 -5.49
C ALA A 105 -5.88 -6.34 -5.13
N VAL A 106 -6.16 -6.78 -3.90
CA VAL A 106 -7.51 -7.06 -3.41
C VAL A 106 -8.37 -5.81 -3.44
N ARG A 107 -7.88 -4.66 -2.95
CA ARG A 107 -8.60 -3.38 -3.06
C ARG A 107 -8.99 -3.08 -4.50
N HIS A 108 -8.03 -3.14 -5.42
CA HIS A 108 -8.27 -2.84 -6.82
C HIS A 108 -9.34 -3.76 -7.41
N ILE A 109 -9.29 -5.06 -7.12
CA ILE A 109 -10.29 -6.03 -7.56
C ILE A 109 -11.67 -5.72 -6.98
N LEU A 110 -11.78 -5.41 -5.69
CA LEU A 110 -13.06 -5.12 -5.03
C LEU A 110 -13.68 -3.83 -5.57
N THR A 111 -12.90 -2.78 -5.74
CA THR A 111 -13.39 -1.50 -6.28
C THR A 111 -13.79 -1.64 -7.75
N VAL A 112 -13.01 -2.35 -8.57
CA VAL A 112 -13.33 -2.62 -9.98
C VAL A 112 -14.59 -3.51 -10.08
N GLY A 113 -14.68 -4.57 -9.28
CA GLY A 113 -15.84 -5.47 -9.25
C GLY A 113 -17.14 -4.76 -8.84
N ALA A 114 -17.07 -3.89 -7.83
CA ALA A 114 -18.22 -3.08 -7.41
C ALA A 114 -18.66 -2.13 -8.53
N SER A 115 -17.70 -1.48 -9.20
CA SER A 115 -17.97 -0.55 -10.31
C SER A 115 -18.64 -1.23 -11.50
N LEU A 116 -18.14 -2.41 -11.90
CA LEU A 116 -18.72 -3.21 -12.99
C LEU A 116 -20.15 -3.68 -12.67
N THR A 117 -20.41 -4.03 -11.41
CA THR A 117 -21.75 -4.46 -10.97
C THR A 117 -22.75 -3.30 -11.01
N MET A 118 -22.31 -2.08 -10.67
CA MET A 118 -23.15 -0.88 -10.78
C MET A 118 -23.44 -0.52 -12.23
N GLU A 119 -22.43 -0.57 -13.09
CA GLU A 119 -22.56 -0.26 -14.51
C GLU A 119 -23.53 -1.23 -15.18
N LYS A 120 -23.39 -2.53 -14.91
CA LYS A 120 -24.33 -3.56 -15.38
C LYS A 120 -25.76 -3.30 -14.91
N ARG A 121 -25.97 -2.91 -13.64
CA ARG A 121 -27.31 -2.55 -13.14
C ARG A 121 -27.88 -1.32 -13.83
N ARG A 122 -27.07 -0.29 -14.07
CA ARG A 122 -27.48 0.92 -14.78
C ARG A 122 -27.92 0.58 -16.22
N GLN A 123 -27.14 -0.21 -16.95
CA GLN A 123 -27.49 -0.63 -18.30
C GLN A 123 -28.79 -1.44 -18.34
N LEU A 124 -28.99 -2.39 -17.40
CA LEU A 124 -30.24 -3.15 -17.32
C LEU A 124 -31.46 -2.25 -17.09
N SER A 125 -31.34 -1.23 -16.23
CA SER A 125 -32.45 -0.31 -15.96
C SER A 125 -32.86 0.52 -17.19
N ILE A 126 -31.90 0.87 -18.04
CA ILE A 126 -32.15 1.62 -19.28
C ILE A 126 -32.79 0.70 -20.33
N SER A 127 -32.30 -0.54 -20.44
CA SER A 127 -32.83 -1.54 -21.37
C SER A 127 -34.25 -2.01 -21.03
N THR A 128 -34.70 -1.87 -19.78
CA THR A 128 -36.07 -2.22 -19.35
C THR A 128 -37.02 -1.02 -19.42
N ALA A 129 -36.49 0.19 -19.59
CA ALA A 129 -37.26 1.45 -19.68
C ALA A 129 -37.55 1.88 -21.13
N LEU A 130 -36.98 1.19 -22.12
CA LEU A 130 -37.20 1.30 -23.57
C LEU A 130 -38.02 0.10 -24.05
#